data_AF-A0A9P5T972-F1
#
_entry.id   AF-A0A9P5T972-F1
#
_cell.length_a   1.000
_cell.length_b   1.000
_cell.length_c   1.000
_cell.angle_alpha   90.00
_cell.angle_beta   90.00
_cell.angle_gamma   90.00
#
_symmetry.space_group_name_H-M   'P 1'
#
loop_
_entity.id
_entity.type
_entity.pdbx_description
1 polymer ?
#
loop_
_entity_poly.entity_id
_entity_poly.type
_entity_poly.pdbx_seq_one_letter_code
_entity_poly.pdbx_strand_id
1 'polypeptide(L)'
;MLTLTQAPLTWVILVDHKFQALGHCFQINTSGHNLIDDLKKEVKKERQIDLAAADLTIWKTKGTKIIDKTTLNRLAEILMGIKVDDKDTIEIASEMDELSDITLSKTQVLLVQPHADPLGVPITSNLDLTYKDTFLYAHTNGTFTVADIQVIDDNGKVPEFVQKHEKMLGRKQKVPDNMRASETNMGQASFNEYFDCSTEDSSGPFPLADRYHPFIRWVIIDCCFWEPSIVRFANTFLDTYKKERNFVFVAIFIGDIGLADRYVLYQNEGSQEVCCKKRTFRPGNTDDRVIFALELYNLLSVENLKASVNKLSKEHKLPMFTDKTKRPAGNDWGNRTGPNVRPKGDDGGANEQLEACGYEVVPDVLETDGGTWELISKLPPHILTVYRRSDLNKTELIAKHVREGSNELDILKYLHTIRPQSPHVISLIEAIPSNTDGGVRRRVELGWGLVKGLTYLHEQKVAHRDVNTDKIIDFDVAIEVQDENTKIDEYRGTKNWTAPEMGEEEGPTAMYSPIKADRWSCGRVLLRHGGRERRPAALEQRPSLLEWHKWFVPSSNDIKMAEKGPDLGKT
;
A
#
# COMPACT_ATOMS: atom_id res chain seq x y z
N MET A 1 -63.83 -6.45 19.87
CA MET A 1 -62.49 -5.88 19.66
C MET A 1 -61.53 -7.03 19.39
N LEU A 2 -61.11 -7.22 18.14
CA LEU A 2 -60.02 -8.13 17.81
C LEU A 2 -58.72 -7.39 18.08
N THR A 3 -58.01 -7.75 19.14
CA THR A 3 -56.64 -7.25 19.38
C THR A 3 -55.73 -7.85 18.31
N LEU A 4 -55.32 -7.03 17.35
CA LEU A 4 -54.24 -7.36 16.43
C LEU A 4 -52.98 -7.63 17.26
N THR A 5 -52.62 -8.90 17.42
CA THR A 5 -51.35 -9.31 18.01
C THR A 5 -50.24 -8.90 17.05
N GLN A 6 -49.46 -7.88 17.44
CA GLN A 6 -48.23 -7.54 16.74
C GLN A 6 -47.32 -8.77 16.69
N ALA A 7 -46.77 -9.06 15.51
CA ALA A 7 -45.80 -10.11 15.33
C ALA A 7 -44.56 -9.84 16.21
N PRO A 8 -43.94 -10.88 16.79
CA PRO A 8 -42.75 -10.70 17.61
C PRO A 8 -41.61 -10.09 16.79
N LEU A 9 -40.89 -9.15 17.41
CA LEU A 9 -39.73 -8.51 16.82
C LEU A 9 -38.48 -9.05 17.50
N THR A 10 -37.53 -9.55 16.70
CA THR A 10 -36.22 -10.02 17.18
C THR A 10 -35.18 -8.94 16.91
N TRP A 11 -34.35 -8.61 17.91
CA TRP A 11 -33.25 -7.68 17.74
C TRP A 11 -32.01 -8.39 17.23
N VAL A 12 -31.32 -7.78 16.27
CA VAL A 12 -30.15 -8.33 15.60
C VAL A 12 -29.08 -7.27 15.43
N ILE A 13 -27.80 -7.68 15.49
CA ILE A 13 -26.65 -6.88 15.08
C ILE A 13 -25.70 -7.69 14.20
N LEU A 14 -25.15 -7.03 13.18
CA LEU A 14 -24.09 -7.59 12.35
C LEU A 14 -22.74 -7.44 13.04
N VAL A 15 -21.95 -8.49 13.05
CA VAL A 15 -20.58 -8.48 13.60
C VAL A 15 -19.57 -9.06 12.61
N ASP A 16 -18.33 -8.60 12.67
CA ASP A 16 -17.23 -9.15 11.86
C ASP A 16 -16.63 -10.43 12.48
N HIS A 17 -15.56 -10.95 11.87
CA HIS A 17 -14.86 -12.15 12.35
C HIS A 17 -14.15 -11.98 13.71
N LYS A 18 -14.03 -10.74 14.20
CA LYS A 18 -13.51 -10.38 15.52
C LYS A 18 -14.62 -9.94 16.47
N PHE A 19 -15.88 -10.21 16.12
CA PHE A 19 -17.08 -9.79 16.85
C PHE A 19 -17.23 -8.27 17.00
N GLN A 20 -16.60 -7.45 16.14
CA GLN A 20 -16.83 -6.01 16.12
C GLN A 20 -18.14 -5.68 15.42
N ALA A 21 -18.93 -4.77 15.99
CA ALA A 21 -20.20 -4.36 15.40
C ALA A 21 -20.00 -3.68 14.03
N LEU A 22 -20.67 -4.18 13.01
CA LEU A 22 -20.68 -3.63 11.64
C LEU A 22 -21.81 -2.60 11.42
N GLY A 23 -22.40 -2.10 12.49
CA GLY A 23 -23.47 -1.10 12.44
C GLY A 23 -24.35 -1.09 13.69
N HIS A 24 -25.52 -0.48 13.58
CA HIS A 24 -26.50 -0.41 14.66
C HIS A 24 -27.38 -1.67 14.73
N CYS A 25 -27.88 -1.99 15.91
CA CYS A 25 -28.92 -3.00 16.08
C CYS A 25 -30.18 -2.63 15.31
N PHE A 26 -30.88 -3.64 14.79
CA PHE A 26 -32.11 -3.49 14.04
C PHE A 26 -33.09 -4.60 14.41
N GLN A 27 -34.37 -4.39 14.10
CA GLN A 27 -35.41 -5.35 14.37
C GLN A 27 -35.79 -6.07 13.08
N ILE A 28 -35.97 -7.37 13.18
CA ILE A 28 -36.55 -8.19 12.12
C ILE A 28 -37.85 -8.80 12.61
N ASN A 29 -38.82 -8.85 11.69
CA ASN A 29 -40.11 -9.44 11.97
C ASN A 29 -39.98 -10.96 11.87
N THR A 30 -40.21 -11.63 12.99
CA THR A 30 -40.10 -13.08 13.08
C THR A 30 -41.44 -13.65 13.53
N SER A 31 -41.77 -14.85 13.09
CA SER A 31 -42.81 -15.64 13.77
C SER A 31 -42.11 -16.60 14.74
N GLY A 32 -42.82 -17.02 15.79
CA GLY A 32 -42.26 -17.98 16.75
C GLY A 32 -41.84 -19.31 16.12
N HIS A 33 -42.42 -19.66 14.97
CA HIS A 33 -42.15 -20.89 14.21
C HIS A 33 -41.12 -20.71 13.09
N ASN A 34 -40.51 -19.53 12.97
CA ASN A 34 -39.45 -19.33 11.99
C ASN A 34 -38.21 -20.12 12.43
N LEU A 35 -37.60 -20.81 11.47
CA LEU A 35 -36.28 -21.42 11.66
C LEU A 35 -35.20 -20.34 11.63
N ILE A 36 -34.02 -20.66 12.13
CA ILE A 36 -32.82 -19.82 11.97
C ILE A 36 -32.56 -19.45 10.51
N ASP A 37 -32.81 -20.36 9.57
CA ASP A 37 -32.66 -20.07 8.14
C ASP A 37 -33.61 -18.98 7.63
N ASP A 38 -34.81 -18.87 8.19
CA ASP A 38 -35.73 -17.80 7.84
C ASP A 38 -35.27 -16.46 8.42
N LEU A 39 -34.65 -16.49 9.61
CA LEU A 39 -33.97 -15.33 10.19
C LEU A 39 -32.86 -14.81 9.26
N LYS A 40 -32.02 -15.70 8.72
CA LYS A 40 -30.93 -15.34 7.79
C LYS A 40 -31.48 -14.65 6.53
N LYS A 41 -32.60 -15.14 5.98
CA LYS A 41 -33.28 -14.52 4.83
C LYS A 41 -33.80 -13.11 5.14
N GLU A 42 -34.45 -12.92 6.29
CA GLU A 42 -34.95 -11.59 6.68
C GLU A 42 -33.81 -10.61 6.99
N VAL A 43 -32.71 -11.06 7.62
CA VAL A 43 -31.51 -10.22 7.81
C VAL A 43 -30.94 -9.76 6.47
N LYS A 44 -30.84 -10.67 5.50
CA LYS A 44 -30.37 -10.35 4.14
C LYS A 44 -31.26 -9.30 3.47
N LYS A 45 -32.58 -9.48 3.55
CA LYS A 45 -33.57 -8.57 2.97
C LYS A 45 -33.52 -7.18 3.60
N GLU A 46 -33.43 -7.10 4.93
CA GLU A 46 -33.41 -5.84 5.67
C GLU A 46 -32.11 -5.05 5.46
N ARG A 47 -30.96 -5.74 5.34
CA ARG A 47 -29.65 -5.12 5.21
C ARG A 47 -29.10 -5.05 3.79
N GLN A 48 -29.83 -5.57 2.81
CA GLN A 48 -29.44 -5.61 1.39
C GLN A 48 -28.02 -6.19 1.19
N ILE A 49 -27.68 -7.21 1.98
CA ILE A 49 -26.35 -7.84 1.95
C ILE A 49 -26.29 -8.78 0.74
N ASP A 50 -25.30 -8.60 -0.14
CA ASP A 50 -25.08 -9.47 -1.30
C ASP A 50 -24.30 -10.75 -0.93
N LEU A 51 -24.81 -11.48 0.06
CA LEU A 51 -24.27 -12.78 0.50
C LEU A 51 -25.36 -13.85 0.41
N ALA A 52 -25.00 -15.11 0.20
CA ALA A 52 -25.99 -16.18 0.27
C ALA A 52 -26.48 -16.30 1.73
N ALA A 53 -27.74 -16.70 1.93
CA ALA A 53 -28.25 -16.88 3.29
C ALA A 53 -27.43 -17.93 4.06
N ALA A 54 -26.88 -18.92 3.38
CA ALA A 54 -25.96 -19.92 3.95
C ALA A 54 -24.65 -19.32 4.50
N ASP A 55 -24.28 -18.11 4.09
CA ASP A 55 -23.03 -17.45 4.50
C ASP A 55 -23.21 -16.62 5.78
N LEU A 56 -24.34 -16.73 6.48
CA LEU A 56 -24.57 -16.06 7.76
C LEU A 56 -24.56 -17.07 8.90
N THR A 57 -23.76 -16.79 9.93
CA THR A 57 -23.73 -17.54 11.19
C THR A 57 -24.46 -16.76 12.26
N ILE A 58 -25.46 -17.38 12.88
CA ILE A 58 -26.23 -16.77 13.97
C ILE A 58 -25.63 -17.22 15.30
N TRP A 59 -25.23 -16.27 16.12
CA TRP A 59 -24.74 -16.51 17.46
C TRP A 59 -25.72 -15.97 18.50
N LYS A 60 -25.91 -16.77 19.55
CA LYS A 60 -26.67 -16.40 20.74
C LYS A 60 -25.69 -16.15 21.89
N THR A 61 -25.89 -15.05 22.62
CA THR A 61 -25.11 -14.76 23.82
C THR A 61 -25.62 -15.56 25.03
N LYS A 62 -24.70 -15.97 25.90
CA LYS A 62 -24.97 -16.75 27.12
C LYS A 62 -24.44 -16.08 28.39
N GLY A 63 -24.90 -16.61 29.52
CA GLY A 63 -24.36 -16.30 30.84
C GLY A 63 -24.49 -14.82 31.21
N THR A 64 -23.40 -14.24 31.73
CA THR A 64 -23.33 -12.83 32.15
C THR A 64 -23.12 -11.86 30.99
N LYS A 65 -22.97 -12.37 29.76
CA LYS A 65 -22.70 -11.59 28.54
C LYS A 65 -23.93 -11.42 27.65
N ILE A 66 -25.12 -11.62 28.20
CA ILE A 66 -26.38 -11.38 27.50
C ILE A 66 -26.41 -9.92 27.03
N ILE A 67 -26.48 -9.74 25.71
CA ILE A 67 -26.69 -8.42 25.12
C ILE A 67 -28.19 -8.21 25.03
N ASP A 68 -28.68 -7.23 25.77
CA ASP A 68 -30.05 -6.76 25.69
C ASP A 68 -30.13 -5.27 25.30
N LYS A 69 -31.35 -4.80 25.02
CA LYS A 69 -31.61 -3.41 24.66
C LYS A 69 -31.08 -2.38 25.69
N THR A 70 -31.03 -2.72 26.97
CA THR A 70 -30.54 -1.80 28.02
C THR A 70 -29.01 -1.73 28.07
N THR A 71 -28.34 -2.78 27.62
CA THR A 71 -26.88 -2.89 27.56
C THR A 71 -26.27 -2.35 26.26
N LEU A 72 -27.07 -1.84 25.32
CA LEU A 72 -26.58 -1.35 24.02
C LEU A 72 -25.50 -0.27 24.12
N ASN A 73 -25.53 0.57 25.17
CA ASN A 73 -24.50 1.59 25.39
C ASN A 73 -23.13 0.99 25.76
N ARG A 74 -23.10 -0.28 26.21
CA ARG A 74 -21.90 -1.06 26.52
C ARG A 74 -21.60 -2.14 25.48
N LEU A 75 -22.30 -2.11 24.34
CA LEU A 75 -22.20 -3.13 23.30
C LEU A 75 -20.75 -3.39 22.87
N ALA A 76 -19.96 -2.34 22.61
CA ALA A 76 -18.57 -2.49 22.22
C ALA A 76 -17.71 -3.17 23.31
N GLU A 77 -17.92 -2.82 24.57
CA GLU A 77 -17.25 -3.43 25.73
C GLU A 77 -17.61 -4.92 25.87
N ILE A 78 -18.90 -5.25 25.69
CA ILE A 78 -19.39 -6.63 25.78
C ILE A 78 -18.81 -7.45 24.64
N LEU A 79 -18.88 -6.95 23.40
CA LEU A 79 -18.38 -7.62 22.20
C LEU A 79 -16.86 -7.86 22.26
N MET A 80 -16.07 -6.87 22.72
CA MET A 80 -14.62 -7.04 22.93
C MET A 80 -14.28 -8.10 23.99
N GLY A 81 -15.22 -8.37 24.91
CA GLY A 81 -15.06 -9.40 25.94
C GLY A 81 -15.49 -10.80 25.52
N ILE A 82 -16.06 -10.98 24.32
CA ILE A 82 -16.45 -12.29 23.79
C ILE A 82 -15.19 -13.03 23.32
N LYS A 83 -14.95 -14.22 23.87
CA LYS A 83 -13.93 -15.14 23.39
C LYS A 83 -14.64 -16.20 22.55
N VAL A 84 -14.30 -16.30 21.27
CA VAL A 84 -15.01 -17.18 20.31
C VAL A 84 -15.01 -18.65 20.76
N ASP A 85 -13.94 -19.09 21.42
CA ASP A 85 -13.79 -20.46 21.92
C ASP A 85 -14.43 -20.70 23.30
N ASP A 86 -14.97 -19.65 23.92
CA ASP A 86 -15.59 -19.71 25.23
C ASP A 86 -17.09 -20.01 25.12
N LYS A 87 -17.41 -21.30 25.25
CA LYS A 87 -18.77 -21.85 25.21
C LYS A 87 -19.73 -21.25 26.25
N ASP A 88 -19.20 -20.58 27.27
CA ASP A 88 -20.00 -19.93 28.30
C ASP A 88 -20.45 -18.51 27.88
N THR A 89 -19.87 -17.95 26.81
CA THR A 89 -20.16 -16.58 26.35
C THR A 89 -21.06 -16.53 25.12
N ILE A 90 -20.85 -17.42 24.14
CA ILE A 90 -21.64 -17.50 22.91
C ILE A 90 -21.89 -18.96 22.49
N GLU A 91 -23.00 -19.19 21.81
CA GLU A 91 -23.27 -20.45 21.10
C GLU A 91 -23.74 -20.17 19.66
N ILE A 92 -23.38 -21.05 18.74
CA ILE A 92 -23.93 -21.04 17.38
C ILE A 92 -25.33 -21.64 17.45
N ALA A 93 -26.33 -20.92 16.92
CA ALA A 93 -27.66 -21.47 16.77
C ALA A 93 -27.70 -22.44 15.58
N SER A 94 -28.28 -23.62 15.76
CA SER A 94 -28.42 -24.60 14.68
C SER A 94 -29.40 -24.06 13.64
N GLU A 95 -29.17 -24.36 12.37
CA GLU A 95 -30.06 -23.94 11.27
C GLU A 95 -31.47 -24.53 11.41
N MET A 96 -31.57 -25.67 12.10
CA MET A 96 -32.81 -26.38 12.38
C MET A 96 -33.49 -25.93 13.67
N ASP A 97 -32.88 -25.04 14.46
CA ASP A 97 -33.51 -24.54 15.67
C ASP A 97 -34.67 -23.60 15.30
N GLU A 98 -35.83 -23.81 15.92
CA GLU A 98 -36.91 -22.81 15.89
C GLU A 98 -36.52 -21.62 16.77
N LEU A 99 -36.87 -20.39 16.35
CA LEU A 99 -36.58 -19.20 17.14
C LEU A 99 -37.20 -19.25 18.55
N SER A 100 -38.32 -19.96 18.72
CA SER A 100 -38.91 -20.23 20.03
C SER A 100 -37.99 -21.04 20.94
N ASP A 101 -37.23 -21.97 20.39
CA ASP A 101 -36.36 -22.88 21.14
C ASP A 101 -35.08 -22.19 21.61
N ILE A 102 -34.68 -21.13 20.90
CA ILE A 102 -33.53 -20.29 21.25
C ILE A 102 -33.81 -19.46 22.52
N THR A 103 -35.00 -19.55 23.13
CA THR A 103 -35.32 -18.98 24.46
C THR A 103 -34.91 -17.51 24.61
N LEU A 104 -35.12 -16.72 23.54
CA LEU A 104 -34.77 -15.30 23.54
C LEU A 104 -35.79 -14.51 24.35
N SER A 105 -35.31 -13.74 25.32
CA SER A 105 -36.11 -12.68 25.92
C SER A 105 -36.43 -11.61 24.86
N LYS A 106 -37.55 -10.89 25.01
CA LYS A 106 -37.97 -9.83 24.06
C LYS A 106 -36.93 -8.70 23.87
N THR A 107 -35.95 -8.63 24.75
CA THR A 107 -34.92 -7.59 24.76
C THR A 107 -33.55 -8.09 24.30
N GLN A 108 -33.37 -9.40 24.12
CA GLN A 108 -32.09 -9.99 23.72
C GLN A 108 -31.77 -9.72 22.26
N VAL A 109 -30.47 -9.52 21.99
CA VAL A 109 -29.93 -9.26 20.67
C VAL A 109 -29.15 -10.50 20.18
N LEU A 110 -29.49 -10.98 18.98
CA LEU A 110 -28.70 -11.99 18.27
C LEU A 110 -27.55 -11.35 17.51
N LEU A 111 -26.40 -12.03 17.47
CA LEU A 111 -25.25 -11.61 16.67
C LEU A 111 -25.27 -12.37 15.35
N VAL A 112 -25.10 -11.66 14.24
CA VAL A 112 -25.05 -12.25 12.90
C VAL A 112 -23.68 -11.98 12.31
N GLN A 113 -22.94 -13.05 12.04
CA GLN A 113 -21.60 -12.97 11.49
C GLN A 113 -21.60 -13.45 10.03
N PRO A 114 -21.20 -12.61 9.07
CA PRO A 114 -20.94 -13.06 7.70
C PRO A 114 -19.70 -13.96 7.62
N HIS A 115 -19.77 -15.06 6.86
CA HIS A 115 -18.65 -15.98 6.62
C HIS A 115 -17.60 -15.42 5.65
N ALA A 116 -18.00 -14.50 4.76
CA ALA A 116 -17.10 -13.74 3.92
C ALA A 116 -16.68 -12.45 4.65
N ASP A 117 -15.39 -12.13 4.64
CA ASP A 117 -14.89 -10.86 5.18
C ASP A 117 -15.63 -9.72 4.45
N PRO A 118 -16.52 -8.95 5.11
CA PRO A 118 -17.51 -8.12 4.43
C PRO A 118 -16.94 -6.85 3.77
N LEU A 119 -15.63 -6.76 3.59
CA LEU A 119 -14.92 -5.63 2.97
C LEU A 119 -15.21 -5.47 1.46
N GLY A 120 -16.13 -6.25 0.88
CA GLY A 120 -16.55 -6.16 -0.52
C GLY A 120 -17.90 -5.48 -0.79
N VAL A 121 -18.71 -5.13 0.23
CA VAL A 121 -20.03 -4.47 0.01
C VAL A 121 -19.99 -3.04 0.55
N PRO A 122 -20.30 -2.00 -0.27
CA PRO A 122 -20.24 -0.62 0.15
C PRO A 122 -21.31 -0.34 1.19
N ILE A 123 -20.87 -0.01 2.41
CA ILE A 123 -21.72 0.70 3.37
C ILE A 123 -22.07 2.03 2.69
N THR A 124 -23.36 2.28 2.48
CA THR A 124 -23.91 3.48 1.86
C THR A 124 -23.62 4.71 2.72
N SER A 125 -22.42 5.26 2.58
CA SER A 125 -22.13 6.64 2.95
C SER A 125 -22.87 7.56 1.97
N ASN A 126 -23.38 8.69 2.46
CA ASN A 126 -24.06 9.74 1.67
C ASN A 126 -23.21 10.34 0.52
N LEU A 127 -21.99 9.83 0.27
CA LEU A 127 -21.14 10.25 -0.85
C LEU A 127 -21.72 9.89 -2.22
N ASP A 128 -22.46 8.78 -2.34
CA ASP A 128 -22.76 8.15 -3.65
C ASP A 128 -23.76 8.95 -4.52
N LEU A 129 -24.66 9.74 -3.90
CA LEU A 129 -25.62 10.55 -4.65
C LEU A 129 -24.96 11.76 -5.35
N THR A 130 -23.96 12.37 -4.72
CA THR A 130 -23.26 13.55 -5.26
C THR A 130 -22.49 13.22 -6.54
N TYR A 131 -21.92 12.02 -6.62
CA TYR A 131 -21.17 11.58 -7.79
C TYR A 131 -22.07 11.12 -8.93
N LYS A 132 -23.19 10.47 -8.62
CA LYS A 132 -24.20 10.09 -9.61
C LYS A 132 -24.80 11.31 -10.31
N ASP A 133 -25.10 12.36 -9.56
CA ASP A 133 -25.66 13.60 -10.10
C ASP A 133 -24.64 14.38 -10.95
N THR A 134 -23.36 14.36 -10.55
CA THR A 134 -22.26 14.97 -11.34
C THR A 134 -22.08 14.28 -12.69
N PHE A 135 -22.23 12.96 -12.75
CA PHE A 135 -22.10 12.18 -13.99
C PHE A 135 -23.30 12.39 -14.93
N LEU A 136 -24.51 12.48 -14.38
CA LEU A 136 -25.73 12.83 -15.12
C LEU A 136 -25.70 14.27 -15.65
N TYR A 137 -25.09 15.20 -14.90
CA TYR A 137 -24.96 16.62 -15.28
C TYR A 137 -23.98 16.85 -16.44
N ALA A 138 -22.85 16.12 -16.48
CA ALA A 138 -21.91 16.20 -17.61
C ALA A 138 -22.47 15.57 -18.91
N HIS A 139 -23.38 14.59 -18.79
CA HIS A 139 -24.02 13.95 -19.93
C HIS A 139 -25.13 14.81 -20.55
N THR A 140 -25.93 15.49 -19.72
CA THR A 140 -27.07 16.32 -20.17
C THR A 140 -26.64 17.62 -20.87
N ASN A 141 -25.42 18.10 -20.63
CA ASN A 141 -24.88 19.32 -21.27
C ASN A 141 -24.23 19.09 -22.64
N GLY A 142 -24.27 17.87 -23.20
CA GLY A 142 -23.87 17.62 -24.59
C GLY A 142 -22.37 17.81 -24.89
N THR A 143 -21.51 17.75 -23.88
CA THR A 143 -20.08 18.07 -24.02
C THR A 143 -19.24 17.04 -24.81
N PHE A 144 -19.73 15.82 -25.07
CA PHE A 144 -19.03 14.79 -25.88
C PHE A 144 -19.99 13.76 -26.52
N THR A 145 -19.57 13.12 -27.61
CA THR A 145 -20.31 12.08 -28.36
C THR A 145 -19.61 10.72 -28.35
N VAL A 146 -20.32 9.65 -28.73
CA VAL A 146 -19.75 8.28 -28.88
C VAL A 146 -18.61 8.21 -29.91
N ALA A 147 -18.51 9.20 -30.80
CA ALA A 147 -17.44 9.26 -31.80
C ALA A 147 -16.06 9.61 -31.20
N ASP A 148 -16.00 10.09 -29.95
CA ASP A 148 -14.79 10.72 -29.43
C ASP A 148 -13.77 9.75 -28.79
N ILE A 149 -14.13 8.47 -28.54
CA ILE A 149 -13.21 7.46 -27.99
C ILE A 149 -13.55 6.06 -28.53
N GLN A 150 -12.61 5.43 -29.24
CA GLN A 150 -12.65 4.01 -29.59
C GLN A 150 -11.61 3.24 -28.76
N VAL A 151 -12.05 2.18 -28.07
CA VAL A 151 -11.18 1.28 -27.32
C VAL A 151 -10.94 0.03 -28.19
N ILE A 152 -9.69 -0.19 -28.55
CA ILE A 152 -9.24 -1.31 -29.38
C ILE A 152 -8.11 -2.06 -28.68
N ASP A 153 -8.06 -3.37 -28.86
CA ASP A 153 -6.95 -4.21 -28.41
C ASP A 153 -5.75 -4.13 -29.36
N ASP A 154 -4.67 -4.83 -29.01
CA ASP A 154 -3.43 -4.93 -29.80
C ASP A 154 -3.65 -5.49 -31.24
N ASN A 155 -4.83 -6.05 -31.53
CA ASN A 155 -5.20 -6.57 -32.86
C ASN A 155 -6.20 -5.65 -33.60
N GLY A 156 -6.44 -4.44 -33.09
CA GLY A 156 -7.42 -3.51 -33.65
C GLY A 156 -8.87 -3.97 -33.49
N LYS A 157 -9.14 -4.94 -32.61
CA LYS A 157 -10.49 -5.43 -32.33
C LYS A 157 -11.03 -4.77 -31.07
N VAL A 158 -12.32 -4.50 -31.08
CA VAL A 158 -13.03 -4.11 -29.86
C VAL A 158 -13.00 -5.30 -28.89
N PRO A 159 -12.43 -5.16 -27.67
CA PRO A 159 -12.31 -6.27 -26.74
C PRO A 159 -13.67 -6.92 -26.43
N GLU A 160 -13.69 -8.25 -26.22
CA GLU A 160 -14.93 -9.03 -26.02
C GLU A 160 -15.79 -8.48 -24.87
N PHE A 161 -15.19 -7.99 -23.79
CA PHE A 161 -15.92 -7.43 -22.66
C PHE A 161 -16.66 -6.12 -23.02
N VAL A 162 -16.10 -5.30 -23.93
CA VAL A 162 -16.74 -4.08 -24.44
C VAL A 162 -17.97 -4.47 -25.27
N GLN A 163 -17.84 -5.50 -26.10
CA GLN A 163 -18.98 -6.02 -26.89
C GLN A 163 -20.09 -6.58 -26.00
N LYS A 164 -19.73 -7.31 -24.93
CA LYS A 164 -20.67 -7.85 -23.95
C LYS A 164 -21.40 -6.73 -23.19
N HIS A 165 -20.72 -5.62 -22.89
CA HIS A 165 -21.29 -4.46 -22.22
C HIS A 165 -22.25 -3.66 -23.12
N GLU A 166 -21.87 -3.37 -24.37
CA GLU A 166 -22.76 -2.70 -25.35
C GLU A 166 -24.05 -3.51 -25.60
N LYS A 167 -23.93 -4.84 -25.63
CA LYS A 167 -25.08 -5.76 -25.69
C LYS A 167 -25.96 -5.68 -24.43
N MET A 168 -25.36 -5.55 -23.25
CA MET A 168 -26.06 -5.43 -21.98
C MET A 168 -26.80 -4.08 -21.84
N LEU A 169 -26.26 -3.02 -22.45
CA LEU A 169 -26.89 -1.68 -22.50
C LEU A 169 -27.98 -1.53 -23.57
N GLY A 170 -28.27 -2.58 -24.36
CA GLY A 170 -29.33 -2.57 -25.38
C GLY A 170 -29.06 -1.64 -26.56
N ARG A 171 -27.80 -1.26 -26.80
CA ARG A 171 -27.43 -0.35 -27.90
C ARG A 171 -27.22 -1.14 -29.19
N LYS A 172 -27.75 -0.64 -30.32
CA LYS A 172 -27.47 -1.21 -31.64
C LYS A 172 -26.07 -0.80 -32.08
N GLN A 173 -25.26 -1.79 -32.47
CA GLN A 173 -23.95 -1.57 -33.07
C GLN A 173 -24.10 -0.73 -34.35
N LYS A 174 -23.53 0.48 -34.37
CA LYS A 174 -23.29 1.21 -35.62
C LYS A 174 -21.88 0.87 -36.08
N VAL A 175 -21.77 -0.12 -36.96
CA VAL A 175 -20.52 -0.35 -37.70
C VAL A 175 -20.42 0.77 -38.75
N PRO A 176 -19.25 1.42 -38.91
CA PRO A 176 -19.03 2.40 -39.97
C PRO A 176 -19.31 1.83 -41.36
N ASP A 177 -20.03 2.58 -42.21
CA ASP A 177 -20.48 2.13 -43.55
C ASP A 177 -19.33 1.77 -44.51
N ASN A 178 -18.09 2.17 -44.19
CA ASN A 178 -16.88 1.90 -44.98
C ASN A 178 -16.30 0.48 -44.81
N MET A 179 -16.94 -0.42 -44.06
CA MET A 179 -16.58 -1.86 -44.02
C MET A 179 -17.51 -2.76 -44.86
N ARG A 180 -18.44 -2.21 -45.65
CA ARG A 180 -19.28 -2.98 -46.61
C ARG A 180 -19.06 -2.54 -48.06
N ALA A 181 -17.91 -2.89 -48.61
CA ALA A 181 -17.65 -3.13 -50.04
C ALA A 181 -16.34 -3.93 -50.10
N SER A 182 -16.18 -5.07 -50.76
CA SER A 182 -16.83 -5.62 -51.93
C SER A 182 -16.56 -7.14 -52.00
N GLU A 183 -17.61 -7.95 -52.05
CA GLU A 183 -17.55 -9.24 -52.73
C GLU A 183 -18.27 -9.06 -54.06
N THR A 184 -17.54 -9.15 -55.18
CA THR A 184 -17.99 -9.85 -56.39
C THR A 184 -16.86 -9.95 -57.44
N ASN A 185 -16.68 -11.20 -57.89
CA ASN A 185 -16.18 -11.66 -59.19
C ASN A 185 -14.67 -11.70 -59.52
N MET A 186 -14.18 -12.94 -59.48
CA MET A 186 -13.37 -13.68 -60.47
C MET A 186 -12.54 -12.88 -61.49
N GLY A 187 -11.23 -13.17 -61.51
CA GLY A 187 -10.40 -13.00 -62.69
C GLY A 187 -8.91 -13.21 -62.41
N GLN A 188 -8.36 -14.34 -62.87
CA GLN A 188 -6.92 -14.59 -62.96
C GLN A 188 -6.22 -13.51 -63.80
N ALA A 189 -5.02 -13.07 -63.40
CA ALA A 189 -3.85 -12.88 -64.28
C ALA A 189 -2.68 -12.18 -63.56
N SER A 190 -1.57 -12.93 -63.46
CA SER A 190 -0.18 -12.58 -63.77
C SER A 190 0.35 -11.12 -63.78
N PHE A 191 1.57 -11.04 -63.24
CA PHE A 191 2.78 -10.34 -63.76
C PHE A 191 3.04 -8.85 -63.42
N ASN A 192 4.15 -8.68 -62.67
CA ASN A 192 5.35 -7.86 -62.92
C ASN A 192 5.30 -6.36 -63.24
N GLU A 193 6.41 -5.74 -62.80
CA GLU A 193 7.09 -4.56 -63.37
C GLU A 193 6.45 -3.20 -63.04
N TYR A 194 7.18 -2.09 -62.87
CA TYR A 194 8.59 -1.75 -62.65
C TYR A 194 8.57 -0.22 -62.47
N PHE A 195 9.53 0.34 -61.72
CA PHE A 195 10.09 1.68 -61.87
C PHE A 195 9.21 2.92 -61.56
N ASP A 196 9.72 4.09 -61.15
CA ASP A 196 11.02 4.60 -60.66
C ASP A 196 10.87 6.12 -60.51
N CYS A 197 11.78 6.72 -59.72
CA CYS A 197 12.22 8.13 -59.77
C CYS A 197 11.18 9.23 -59.44
N SER A 198 11.52 10.35 -58.79
CA SER A 198 12.79 10.90 -58.31
C SER A 198 12.47 12.25 -57.62
N THR A 199 13.28 12.57 -56.62
CA THR A 199 13.80 13.91 -56.24
C THR A 199 12.94 15.16 -56.44
N GLU A 200 12.80 15.95 -55.37
CA GLU A 200 13.15 17.38 -55.43
C GLU A 200 13.55 17.93 -54.05
N ASP A 201 14.72 18.57 -54.04
CA ASP A 201 15.29 19.39 -52.98
C ASP A 201 14.43 20.64 -52.72
N SER A 202 14.29 21.05 -51.46
CA SER A 202 14.31 22.47 -51.13
C SER A 202 14.75 22.72 -49.69
N SER A 203 15.76 23.57 -49.59
CA SER A 203 16.41 24.06 -48.38
C SER A 203 15.72 25.32 -47.87
N GLY A 204 15.67 25.50 -46.55
CA GLY A 204 15.22 26.75 -45.92
C GLY A 204 15.10 26.64 -44.40
N PRO A 205 15.75 27.50 -43.58
CA PRO A 205 15.94 27.29 -42.15
C PRO A 205 14.91 28.02 -41.30
N PHE A 206 14.41 27.40 -40.22
CA PHE A 206 13.69 28.05 -39.11
C PHE A 206 13.80 27.22 -37.82
N PRO A 207 13.56 27.81 -36.63
CA PRO A 207 14.53 27.85 -35.55
C PRO A 207 14.26 26.80 -34.46
N LEU A 208 15.27 26.63 -33.60
CA LEU A 208 15.21 25.84 -32.37
C LEU A 208 13.96 26.19 -31.54
N ALA A 209 13.10 25.19 -31.35
CA ALA A 209 12.11 25.15 -30.28
C ALA A 209 12.51 24.05 -29.29
N ASP A 210 12.49 24.41 -28.01
CA ASP A 210 12.86 23.62 -26.86
C ASP A 210 12.20 22.23 -26.83
N ARG A 211 13.01 21.18 -26.72
CA ARG A 211 12.52 19.82 -26.42
C ARG A 211 12.38 19.66 -24.92
N TYR A 212 11.15 19.68 -24.43
CA TYR A 212 10.80 19.22 -23.09
C TYR A 212 10.65 17.69 -23.07
N HIS A 213 11.19 17.05 -22.03
CA HIS A 213 11.12 15.61 -21.78
C HIS A 213 9.71 15.17 -21.32
N PRO A 214 9.22 13.97 -21.71
CA PRO A 214 7.96 13.45 -21.19
C PRO A 214 8.11 12.98 -19.73
N PHE A 215 7.31 13.58 -18.84
CA PHE A 215 7.15 13.17 -17.45
C PHE A 215 6.12 12.04 -17.35
N ILE A 216 6.54 10.87 -16.87
CA ILE A 216 5.65 9.77 -16.50
C ILE A 216 5.15 10.03 -15.08
N ARG A 217 3.82 10.09 -14.87
CA ARG A 217 3.20 10.21 -13.53
C ARG A 217 2.19 9.08 -13.33
N TRP A 218 2.22 8.45 -12.15
CA TRP A 218 1.41 7.27 -11.82
C TRP A 218 0.30 7.64 -10.84
N VAL A 219 -0.89 7.10 -11.06
CA VAL A 219 -2.03 7.20 -10.14
C VAL A 219 -2.53 5.78 -9.89
N ILE A 220 -2.50 5.33 -8.63
CA ILE A 220 -3.04 4.04 -8.21
C ILE A 220 -4.47 4.30 -7.74
N ILE A 221 -5.47 3.74 -8.43
CA ILE A 221 -6.88 3.84 -8.08
C ILE A 221 -7.36 2.44 -7.74
N ASP A 222 -7.74 2.23 -6.48
CA ASP A 222 -8.45 1.04 -6.05
C ASP A 222 -9.95 1.32 -6.15
N CYS A 223 -10.60 0.86 -7.21
CA CYS A 223 -12.06 0.94 -7.38
C CYS A 223 -12.52 0.07 -8.57
N CYS A 224 -13.75 -0.43 -8.48
CA CYS A 224 -14.51 -1.17 -9.50
C CYS A 224 -14.86 -0.35 -10.78
N PHE A 225 -13.99 0.57 -11.22
CA PHE A 225 -14.23 1.40 -12.40
C PHE A 225 -13.84 0.67 -13.70
N TRP A 226 -14.76 0.71 -14.68
CA TRP A 226 -14.55 0.16 -16.02
C TRP A 226 -13.54 1.02 -16.81
N GLU A 227 -12.69 0.39 -17.62
CA GLU A 227 -11.57 1.01 -18.37
C GLU A 227 -11.91 2.35 -19.10
N PRO A 228 -13.08 2.54 -19.75
CA PRO A 228 -13.45 3.82 -20.35
C PRO A 228 -13.60 4.96 -19.33
N SER A 229 -13.96 4.64 -18.09
CA SER A 229 -14.13 5.61 -17.00
C SER A 229 -12.80 6.15 -16.50
N ILE A 230 -11.74 5.34 -16.58
CA ILE A 230 -10.37 5.72 -16.22
C ILE A 230 -9.80 6.71 -17.23
N VAL A 231 -10.01 6.44 -18.54
CA VAL A 231 -9.65 7.37 -19.62
C VAL A 231 -10.42 8.68 -19.47
N ARG A 232 -11.73 8.59 -19.18
CA ARG A 232 -12.56 9.77 -18.91
C ARG A 232 -12.06 10.55 -17.70
N PHE A 233 -11.64 9.87 -16.63
CA PHE A 233 -11.05 10.50 -15.46
C PHE A 233 -9.75 11.22 -15.82
N ALA A 234 -8.80 10.56 -16.48
CA ALA A 234 -7.54 11.15 -16.87
C ALA A 234 -7.75 12.38 -17.77
N ASN A 235 -8.62 12.29 -18.79
CA ASN A 235 -8.93 13.40 -19.68
C ASN A 235 -9.76 14.51 -19.00
N THR A 236 -10.54 14.22 -17.97
CA THR A 236 -11.36 15.24 -17.28
C THR A 236 -10.57 15.99 -16.20
N PHE A 237 -9.69 15.29 -15.49
CA PHE A 237 -9.09 15.80 -14.26
C PHE A 237 -7.61 16.17 -14.37
N LEU A 238 -6.92 15.79 -15.44
CA LEU A 238 -5.50 16.07 -15.62
C LEU A 238 -5.29 16.99 -16.83
N ASP A 239 -5.21 18.29 -16.57
CA ASP A 239 -5.20 19.34 -17.61
C ASP A 239 -4.06 19.21 -18.63
N THR A 240 -2.93 18.62 -18.25
CA THR A 240 -1.83 18.31 -19.18
C THR A 240 -2.27 17.30 -20.26
N TYR A 241 -3.04 16.28 -19.88
CA TYR A 241 -3.50 15.24 -20.80
C TYR A 241 -4.67 15.71 -21.68
N LYS A 242 -5.42 16.74 -21.27
CA LYS A 242 -6.42 17.41 -22.15
C LYS A 242 -5.80 18.04 -23.38
N LYS A 243 -4.61 18.64 -23.23
CA LYS A 243 -3.95 19.42 -24.28
C LYS A 243 -3.15 18.53 -25.24
N GLU A 244 -2.39 17.59 -24.69
CA GLU A 244 -1.45 16.79 -25.48
C GLU A 244 -2.05 15.47 -25.96
N ARG A 245 -3.14 14.98 -25.34
CA ARG A 245 -3.78 13.68 -25.65
C ARG A 245 -2.78 12.50 -25.70
N ASN A 246 -1.72 12.58 -24.89
CA ASN A 246 -0.66 11.60 -24.83
C ASN A 246 -0.54 11.16 -23.37
N PHE A 247 -1.03 9.97 -23.03
CA PHE A 247 -0.90 9.45 -21.67
C PHE A 247 -0.48 7.99 -21.67
N VAL A 248 0.16 7.59 -20.57
CA VAL A 248 0.34 6.20 -20.18
C VAL A 248 -0.19 6.09 -18.76
N PHE A 249 -1.24 5.31 -18.59
CA PHE A 249 -1.89 5.06 -17.32
C PHE A 249 -1.81 3.56 -17.03
N VAL A 250 -1.48 3.20 -15.79
CA VAL A 250 -1.47 1.80 -15.38
C VAL A 250 -2.49 1.56 -14.29
N ALA A 251 -3.45 0.70 -14.60
CA ALA A 251 -4.45 0.20 -13.67
C ALA A 251 -4.07 -1.20 -13.21
N ILE A 252 -4.38 -1.54 -11.97
CA ILE A 252 -4.20 -2.87 -11.42
C ILE A 252 -5.49 -3.29 -10.75
N PHE A 253 -5.98 -4.48 -11.09
CA PHE A 253 -7.17 -5.09 -10.53
C PHE A 253 -6.78 -6.42 -9.91
N ILE A 254 -7.07 -6.62 -8.62
CA ILE A 254 -6.83 -7.89 -7.93
C ILE A 254 -8.19 -8.55 -7.71
N GLY A 255 -8.44 -9.66 -8.39
CA GLY A 255 -9.68 -10.41 -8.28
C GLY A 255 -9.75 -11.25 -7.00
N ASP A 256 -10.98 -11.59 -6.62
CA ASP A 256 -11.35 -12.46 -5.50
C ASP A 256 -10.70 -13.85 -5.54
N ILE A 257 -10.45 -14.38 -6.73
CA ILE A 257 -9.71 -15.64 -6.95
C ILE A 257 -8.18 -15.50 -6.83
N GLY A 258 -7.69 -14.35 -6.37
CA GLY A 258 -6.26 -14.08 -6.14
C GLY A 258 -5.44 -13.90 -7.42
N LEU A 259 -6.10 -13.58 -8.55
CA LEU A 259 -5.45 -13.14 -9.78
C LEU A 259 -5.24 -11.62 -9.76
N ALA A 260 -4.13 -11.14 -10.29
CA ALA A 260 -3.91 -9.71 -10.47
C ALA A 260 -3.85 -9.39 -11.98
N ASP A 261 -4.73 -8.54 -12.47
CA ASP A 261 -4.74 -8.03 -13.83
C ASP A 261 -4.17 -6.62 -13.84
N ARG A 262 -3.09 -6.39 -14.61
CA ARG A 262 -2.58 -5.06 -14.88
C ARG A 262 -3.00 -4.63 -16.28
N TYR A 263 -3.52 -3.42 -16.37
CA TYR A 263 -3.88 -2.75 -17.61
C TYR A 263 -2.94 -1.57 -17.82
N VAL A 264 -2.29 -1.51 -18.98
CA VAL A 264 -1.56 -0.31 -19.42
C VAL A 264 -2.42 0.34 -20.49
N LEU A 265 -3.09 1.42 -20.11
CA LEU A 265 -3.89 2.26 -21.01
C LEU A 265 -2.97 3.36 -21.54
N TYR A 266 -2.82 3.46 -22.85
CA TYR A 266 -2.00 4.51 -23.44
C TYR A 266 -2.61 5.04 -24.73
N GLN A 267 -2.30 6.28 -25.04
CA GLN A 267 -2.72 6.94 -26.27
C GLN A 267 -1.46 7.26 -27.09
N ASN A 268 -1.42 6.75 -28.33
CA ASN A 268 -0.32 7.06 -29.23
C ASN A 268 -0.36 8.53 -29.62
N GLU A 269 0.82 9.14 -29.80
CA GLU A 269 0.93 10.53 -30.18
C GLU A 269 0.17 10.79 -31.49
N GLY A 270 -0.75 11.76 -31.46
CA GLY A 270 -1.61 12.11 -32.60
C GLY A 270 -2.79 11.17 -32.87
N SER A 271 -2.92 10.04 -32.15
CA SER A 271 -4.08 9.15 -32.25
C SER A 271 -5.19 9.58 -31.29
N GLN A 272 -6.46 9.36 -31.67
CA GLN A 272 -7.61 9.45 -30.75
C GLN A 272 -7.95 8.11 -30.09
N GLU A 273 -7.27 7.04 -30.48
CA GLU A 273 -7.51 5.71 -29.95
C GLU A 273 -6.73 5.49 -28.66
N VAL A 274 -7.40 4.92 -27.67
CA VAL A 274 -6.73 4.46 -26.45
C VAL A 274 -6.45 2.98 -26.61
N CYS A 275 -5.17 2.64 -26.67
CA CYS A 275 -4.68 1.29 -26.64
C CYS A 275 -4.69 0.77 -25.20
N CYS A 276 -5.06 -0.49 -25.03
CA CYS A 276 -5.08 -1.15 -23.73
C CYS A 276 -4.29 -2.45 -23.78
N LYS A 277 -3.21 -2.52 -23.01
CA LYS A 277 -2.42 -3.75 -22.86
C LYS A 277 -2.67 -4.39 -21.52
N LYS A 278 -3.40 -5.51 -21.53
CA LYS A 278 -3.66 -6.32 -20.34
C LYS A 278 -2.57 -7.36 -20.10
N ARG A 279 -2.20 -7.56 -18.84
CA ARG A 279 -1.39 -8.70 -18.38
C ARG A 279 -1.94 -9.25 -17.08
N THR A 280 -2.17 -10.56 -17.05
CA THR A 280 -2.64 -11.28 -15.86
C THR A 280 -1.46 -11.93 -15.14
N PHE A 281 -1.46 -11.85 -13.82
CA PHE A 281 -0.52 -12.48 -12.92
C PHE A 281 -1.29 -13.42 -11.99
N ARG A 282 -0.66 -14.54 -11.63
CA ARG A 282 -1.11 -15.40 -10.55
C ARG A 282 -0.23 -15.17 -9.33
N PRO A 283 -0.54 -14.24 -8.42
CA PRO A 283 0.19 -14.06 -7.17
C PRO A 283 0.47 -15.35 -6.38
N GLY A 284 -0.37 -16.38 -6.49
CA GLY A 284 -0.09 -17.72 -5.92
C GLY A 284 1.18 -18.38 -6.47
N ASN A 285 1.58 -18.08 -7.71
CA ASN A 285 2.83 -18.50 -8.32
C ASN A 285 3.96 -17.51 -7.99
N THR A 286 5.09 -18.03 -7.51
CA THR A 286 6.25 -17.23 -7.09
C THR A 286 6.82 -16.34 -8.19
N ASP A 287 6.88 -16.82 -9.43
CA ASP A 287 7.46 -16.07 -10.56
C ASP A 287 6.53 -14.92 -10.97
N ASP A 288 5.23 -15.20 -11.09
CA ASP A 288 4.23 -14.18 -11.40
C ASP A 288 4.14 -13.11 -10.31
N ARG A 289 4.25 -13.49 -9.03
CA ARG A 289 4.29 -12.56 -7.90
C ARG A 289 5.49 -11.61 -7.99
N VAL A 290 6.65 -12.13 -8.35
CA VAL A 290 7.88 -11.34 -8.50
C VAL A 290 7.74 -10.39 -9.68
N ILE A 291 7.28 -10.86 -10.84
CA ILE A 291 7.10 -10.01 -12.01
C ILE A 291 6.04 -8.95 -11.72
N PHE A 292 4.92 -9.31 -11.10
CA PHE A 292 3.88 -8.37 -10.68
C PHE A 292 4.43 -7.29 -9.77
N ALA A 293 5.18 -7.64 -8.72
CA ALA A 293 5.80 -6.67 -7.83
C ALA A 293 6.82 -5.78 -8.55
N LEU A 294 7.66 -6.38 -9.39
CA LEU A 294 8.63 -5.61 -10.17
C LEU A 294 7.96 -4.64 -11.15
N GLU A 295 6.82 -5.01 -11.75
CA GLU A 295 6.07 -4.13 -12.65
C GLU A 295 5.27 -3.07 -11.88
N LEU A 296 4.73 -3.41 -10.71
CA LEU A 296 4.04 -2.48 -9.79
C LEU A 296 4.98 -1.36 -9.31
N TYR A 297 6.23 -1.70 -9.02
CA TYR A 297 7.24 -0.76 -8.52
C TYR A 297 8.18 -0.21 -9.61
N ASN A 298 7.87 -0.46 -10.89
CA ASN A 298 8.67 -0.02 -12.05
C ASN A 298 10.15 -0.45 -11.98
N LEU A 299 10.43 -1.62 -11.42
CA LEU A 299 11.76 -2.20 -11.24
C LEU A 299 12.21 -3.09 -12.41
N LEU A 300 11.36 -3.29 -13.42
CA LEU A 300 11.69 -4.00 -14.65
C LEU A 300 12.01 -3.02 -15.79
N SER A 301 13.30 -2.78 -16.06
CA SER A 301 13.72 -2.35 -17.40
C SER A 301 13.68 -3.56 -18.34
N VAL A 302 12.91 -3.47 -19.42
CA VAL A 302 12.17 -4.57 -20.06
C VAL A 302 12.99 -5.65 -20.81
N GLU A 303 14.31 -5.55 -21.05
CA GLU A 303 14.96 -6.53 -21.97
C GLU A 303 16.22 -7.27 -21.48
N ASN A 304 16.92 -6.84 -20.43
CA ASN A 304 18.27 -7.37 -20.15
C ASN A 304 18.39 -8.48 -19.08
N LEU A 305 17.36 -8.75 -18.26
CA LEU A 305 17.54 -9.70 -17.16
C LEU A 305 17.48 -11.18 -17.59
N LYS A 306 16.64 -11.53 -18.58
CA LYS A 306 16.42 -12.94 -18.96
C LYS A 306 17.55 -13.49 -19.84
N ALA A 307 18.15 -12.65 -20.69
CA ALA A 307 19.27 -13.02 -21.55
C ALA A 307 20.59 -13.07 -20.75
N SER A 308 20.84 -12.10 -19.87
CA SER A 308 22.09 -12.02 -19.09
C SER A 308 22.21 -13.13 -18.05
N VAL A 309 21.10 -13.52 -17.39
CA VAL A 309 21.11 -14.60 -16.39
C VAL A 309 21.37 -15.98 -17.03
N ASN A 310 20.80 -16.24 -18.20
CA ASN A 310 21.04 -17.49 -18.93
C ASN A 310 22.43 -17.55 -19.58
N LYS A 311 22.99 -16.40 -19.97
CA LYS A 311 24.33 -16.29 -20.54
C LYS A 311 25.43 -16.47 -19.48
N LEU A 312 25.31 -15.81 -18.33
CA LEU A 312 26.24 -15.94 -17.19
C LEU A 312 26.28 -17.35 -16.61
N SER A 313 25.13 -18.03 -16.55
CA SER A 313 25.06 -19.43 -16.10
C SER A 313 25.79 -20.41 -17.02
N LYS A 314 25.90 -20.10 -18.32
CA LYS A 314 26.55 -20.97 -19.32
C LYS A 314 28.02 -20.62 -19.54
N GLU A 315 28.37 -19.33 -19.53
CA GLU A 315 29.74 -18.85 -19.77
C GLU A 315 30.73 -19.17 -18.64
N HIS A 316 30.25 -19.37 -17.41
CA HIS A 316 31.15 -19.52 -16.26
C HIS A 316 31.22 -20.91 -15.65
N LYS A 317 30.57 -21.92 -16.25
CA LYS A 317 30.57 -23.34 -15.80
C LYS A 317 30.56 -23.47 -14.25
N LEU A 318 29.73 -22.69 -13.57
CA LEU A 318 29.87 -22.50 -12.13
C LEU A 318 29.56 -23.81 -11.39
N PRO A 319 30.51 -24.33 -10.58
CA PRO A 319 30.36 -25.63 -9.94
C PRO A 319 29.53 -25.51 -8.66
N MET A 320 28.69 -26.51 -8.44
CA MET A 320 28.02 -26.76 -7.18
C MET A 320 29.08 -27.18 -6.16
N PHE A 321 29.29 -26.42 -5.08
CA PHE A 321 30.17 -26.84 -3.98
C PHE A 321 29.58 -26.61 -2.59
N THR A 322 29.66 -27.70 -1.84
CA THR A 322 29.35 -27.95 -0.43
C THR A 322 30.44 -27.44 0.51
N ASP A 323 29.99 -27.01 1.70
CA ASP A 323 30.57 -27.10 3.05
C ASP A 323 32.07 -26.85 3.36
N LYS A 324 32.23 -26.02 4.42
CA LYS A 324 33.37 -25.78 5.32
C LYS A 324 34.62 -25.08 4.77
N THR A 325 34.85 -23.85 5.25
CA THR A 325 36.18 -23.44 5.72
C THR A 325 36.15 -22.44 6.88
N LYS A 326 37.03 -22.75 7.83
CA LYS A 326 37.58 -22.06 9.00
C LYS A 326 37.62 -20.53 8.97
N ARG A 327 37.29 -19.92 10.12
CA ARG A 327 37.56 -18.52 10.47
C ARG A 327 39.08 -18.25 10.53
N PRO A 328 39.58 -17.12 10.01
CA PRO A 328 40.92 -16.65 10.32
C PRO A 328 40.95 -16.04 11.72
N ALA A 329 42.05 -16.31 12.42
CA ALA A 329 42.44 -15.64 13.65
C ALA A 329 42.89 -14.21 13.36
N GLY A 330 42.49 -13.29 14.24
CA GLY A 330 43.11 -11.99 14.41
C GLY A 330 42.26 -11.09 15.30
N ASN A 331 42.78 -10.17 16.11
CA ASN A 331 44.16 -9.84 16.48
C ASN A 331 44.09 -9.21 17.87
N ASP A 332 45.15 -9.40 18.65
CA ASP A 332 45.44 -8.76 19.94
C ASP A 332 45.22 -7.25 19.94
N TRP A 333 44.41 -6.77 20.88
CA TRP A 333 44.47 -5.40 21.39
C TRP A 333 44.52 -5.42 22.93
N GLY A 334 45.74 -5.30 23.45
CA GLY A 334 46.09 -4.42 24.58
C GLY A 334 45.39 -4.64 25.92
N ASN A 335 46.06 -5.41 26.78
CA ASN A 335 45.88 -5.42 28.23
C ASN A 335 45.90 -3.99 28.85
N ARG A 336 44.81 -3.62 29.52
CA ARG A 336 44.84 -2.71 30.69
C ARG A 336 44.12 -3.40 31.85
N THR A 337 44.90 -4.05 32.71
CA THR A 337 44.45 -4.55 34.01
C THR A 337 44.43 -3.40 35.01
N GLY A 338 43.28 -2.75 35.15
CA GLY A 338 42.92 -1.93 36.32
C GLY A 338 41.57 -2.43 36.86
N PRO A 339 41.35 -2.44 38.18
CA PRO A 339 40.08 -2.89 38.74
C PRO A 339 38.97 -1.92 38.31
N ASN A 340 38.14 -2.35 37.37
CA ASN A 340 36.91 -1.68 36.98
C ASN A 340 35.92 -1.70 38.15
N VAL A 341 36.05 -0.75 39.07
CA VAL A 341 34.92 -0.29 39.87
C VAL A 341 34.06 0.52 38.91
N ARG A 342 33.01 -0.09 38.36
CA ARG A 342 31.97 0.65 37.65
C ARG A 342 31.43 1.71 38.62
N PRO A 343 31.46 3.01 38.28
CA PRO A 343 30.67 3.98 39.02
C PRO A 343 29.21 3.48 38.97
N LYS A 344 28.56 3.36 40.13
CA LYS A 344 27.10 3.32 40.18
C LYS A 344 26.63 4.66 39.61
N GLY A 345 26.29 4.68 38.32
CA GLY A 345 25.59 5.79 37.70
C GLY A 345 24.27 5.97 38.44
N ASP A 346 24.03 7.19 38.88
CA ASP A 346 22.84 7.58 39.63
C ASP A 346 21.66 7.76 38.67
N ASP A 347 21.16 6.64 38.14
CA ASP A 347 19.99 6.61 37.23
C ASP A 347 18.67 6.95 37.98
N GLY A 348 18.74 7.28 39.27
CA GLY A 348 17.57 7.53 40.13
C GLY A 348 16.72 8.73 39.72
N GLY A 349 17.34 9.78 39.15
CA GLY A 349 16.65 11.05 38.92
C GLY A 349 15.48 11.00 37.93
N ALA A 350 15.58 10.19 36.86
CA ALA A 350 14.53 10.14 35.83
C ALA A 350 13.28 9.40 36.30
N ASN A 351 13.46 8.29 37.04
CA ASN A 351 12.35 7.52 37.60
C ASN A 351 11.59 8.32 38.66
N GLU A 352 12.31 9.02 39.54
CA GLU A 352 11.71 9.89 40.56
C GLU A 352 10.84 11.00 39.94
N GLN A 353 11.27 11.58 38.82
CA GLN A 353 10.49 12.60 38.09
C GLN A 353 9.21 12.02 37.47
N LEU A 354 9.30 10.85 36.84
CA LEU A 354 8.11 10.16 36.30
C LEU A 354 7.11 9.83 37.42
N GLU A 355 7.62 9.34 38.55
CA GLU A 355 6.81 9.06 39.73
C GLU A 355 6.15 10.30 40.32
N ALA A 356 6.88 11.42 40.39
CA ALA A 356 6.34 12.71 40.83
C ALA A 356 5.22 13.23 39.90
N CYS A 357 5.29 12.91 38.61
CA CYS A 357 4.25 13.20 37.62
C CYS A 357 3.10 12.18 37.61
N GLY A 358 3.06 11.25 38.58
CA GLY A 358 1.97 10.26 38.71
C GLY A 358 2.09 9.06 37.79
N TYR A 359 3.28 8.79 37.27
CA TYR A 359 3.58 7.57 36.51
C TYR A 359 4.19 6.48 37.40
N GLU A 360 4.07 5.24 36.97
CA GLU A 360 4.72 4.07 37.57
C GLU A 360 5.63 3.46 36.50
N VAL A 361 6.93 3.37 36.78
CA VAL A 361 7.93 2.82 35.85
C VAL A 361 7.89 1.29 35.95
N VAL A 362 7.78 0.61 34.81
CA VAL A 362 7.85 -0.86 34.77
C VAL A 362 9.30 -1.28 34.96
N PRO A 363 9.64 -2.04 36.02
CA PRO A 363 11.01 -2.47 36.23
C PRO A 363 11.42 -3.50 35.18
N ASP A 364 12.65 -3.38 34.67
CA ASP A 364 13.25 -4.36 33.73
C ASP A 364 13.42 -5.76 34.37
N VAL A 365 13.41 -5.79 35.70
CA VAL A 365 13.60 -6.97 36.53
C VAL A 365 12.40 -7.11 37.47
N LEU A 366 11.68 -8.21 37.34
CA LEU A 366 10.56 -8.56 38.20
C LEU A 366 11.04 -9.56 39.26
N GLU A 367 11.09 -9.12 40.51
CA GLU A 367 11.29 -10.03 41.63
C GLU A 367 9.96 -10.66 42.04
N THR A 368 9.93 -11.99 42.07
CA THR A 368 8.76 -12.78 42.51
C THR A 368 9.23 -13.80 43.54
N ASP A 369 8.30 -14.38 44.30
CA ASP A 369 8.62 -15.49 45.22
C ASP A 369 9.29 -16.69 44.50
N GLY A 370 9.10 -16.81 43.18
CA GLY A 370 9.70 -17.83 42.31
C GLY A 370 11.07 -17.46 41.73
N GLY A 371 11.65 -16.31 42.09
CA GLY A 371 12.94 -15.82 41.61
C GLY A 371 12.86 -14.50 40.83
N THR A 372 14.02 -14.09 40.32
CA THR A 372 14.24 -12.85 39.57
C THR A 372 14.05 -13.10 38.07
N TRP A 373 13.10 -12.39 37.45
CA TRP A 373 12.81 -12.48 36.02
C TRP A 373 13.28 -11.22 35.31
N GLU A 374 14.10 -11.37 34.27
CA GLU A 374 14.51 -10.24 33.42
C GLU A 374 13.76 -10.28 32.07
N LEU A 375 13.39 -9.11 31.54
CA LEU A 375 12.87 -8.99 30.19
C LEU A 375 13.88 -9.51 29.16
N ILE A 376 13.41 -10.38 28.25
CA ILE A 376 14.23 -10.98 27.15
C ILE A 376 14.86 -9.88 26.28
N SER A 377 14.19 -8.74 26.15
CA SER A 377 14.68 -7.59 25.40
C SER A 377 14.58 -6.35 26.29
N LYS A 378 15.72 -5.98 26.89
CA LYS A 378 15.84 -4.72 27.62
C LYS A 378 15.69 -3.57 26.63
N LEU A 379 14.80 -2.62 26.96
CA LEU A 379 14.77 -1.37 26.23
C LEU A 379 16.07 -0.61 26.51
N PRO A 380 16.59 0.18 25.56
CA PRO A 380 17.68 1.09 25.85
C PRO A 380 17.38 1.96 27.10
N PRO A 381 18.37 2.32 27.94
CA PRO A 381 18.17 2.90 29.29
C PRO A 381 17.30 4.15 29.37
N HIS A 382 17.16 4.78 28.22
CA HIS A 382 16.62 6.10 28.00
C HIS A 382 15.16 6.04 27.47
N ILE A 383 14.66 4.81 27.30
CA ILE A 383 13.26 4.44 27.10
C ILE A 383 12.76 3.74 28.35
N LEU A 384 11.58 4.12 28.82
CA LEU A 384 10.92 3.39 29.89
C LEU A 384 9.51 3.03 29.45
N THR A 385 9.06 1.83 29.83
CA THR A 385 7.63 1.53 29.82
C THR A 385 7.05 2.05 31.12
N VAL A 386 5.94 2.80 31.03
CA VAL A 386 5.31 3.42 32.20
C VAL A 386 3.79 3.22 32.16
N TYR A 387 3.17 3.24 33.33
CA TYR A 387 1.71 3.32 33.48
C TYR A 387 1.34 4.63 34.16
N ARG A 388 0.15 5.17 33.89
CA ARG A 388 -0.38 6.27 34.70
C ARG A 388 -1.01 5.68 35.95
N ARG A 389 -0.62 6.10 37.16
CA ARG A 389 -1.16 5.57 38.43
C ARG A 389 -2.68 5.72 38.54
N SER A 390 -3.24 6.74 37.89
CA SER A 390 -4.69 6.98 37.84
C SER A 390 -5.43 6.08 36.86
N ASP A 391 -4.74 5.39 35.96
CA ASP A 391 -5.35 4.52 34.96
C ASP A 391 -5.54 3.11 35.52
N LEU A 392 -6.78 2.77 35.84
CA LEU A 392 -7.17 1.45 36.36
C LEU A 392 -6.89 0.32 35.36
N ASN A 393 -6.87 0.62 34.06
CA ASN A 393 -6.60 -0.36 33.02
C ASN A 393 -5.11 -0.65 32.85
N LYS A 394 -4.24 0.10 33.54
CA LYS A 394 -2.78 0.04 33.37
C LYS A 394 -2.38 0.07 31.89
N THR A 395 -2.87 1.05 31.15
CA THR A 395 -2.49 1.21 29.74
C THR A 395 -0.99 1.48 29.67
N GLU A 396 -0.27 0.62 28.94
CA GLU A 396 1.17 0.78 28.73
C GLU A 396 1.48 2.03 27.89
N LEU A 397 2.33 2.89 28.43
CA LEU A 397 2.86 4.06 27.76
C LEU A 397 4.38 3.93 27.62
N ILE A 398 4.95 4.74 26.73
CA ILE A 398 6.40 4.83 26.54
C ILE A 398 6.85 6.23 26.95
N ALA A 399 7.72 6.30 27.94
CA ALA A 399 8.45 7.50 28.27
C ALA A 399 9.77 7.51 27.48
N LYS A 400 10.00 8.62 26.76
CA LYS A 400 11.25 8.94 26.08
C LYS A 400 11.92 10.06 26.84
N HIS A 401 13.17 9.87 27.26
CA HIS A 401 13.97 11.04 27.56
C HIS A 401 14.47 11.66 26.24
N VAL A 402 14.39 12.99 26.10
CA VAL A 402 14.71 13.68 24.84
C VAL A 402 15.98 14.47 25.08
N ARG A 403 16.96 14.33 24.17
CA ARG A 403 18.26 15.01 24.32
C ARG A 403 18.09 16.52 24.30
N GLU A 404 18.88 17.22 25.10
CA GLU A 404 18.98 18.67 25.01
C GLU A 404 19.37 19.11 23.58
N GLY A 405 18.64 20.08 23.03
CA GLY A 405 18.83 20.57 21.66
C GLY A 405 18.20 19.70 20.56
N SER A 406 17.53 18.60 20.87
CA SER A 406 16.73 17.85 19.90
C SER A 406 15.48 18.63 19.48
N ASN A 407 15.15 18.61 18.18
CA ASN A 407 13.91 19.18 17.65
C ASN A 407 12.69 18.26 17.90
N GLU A 408 12.89 17.06 18.44
CA GLU A 408 11.83 16.07 18.56
C GLU A 408 10.64 16.58 19.38
N LEU A 409 10.88 17.24 20.51
CA LEU A 409 9.80 17.74 21.35
C LEU A 409 8.99 18.84 20.63
N ASP A 410 9.66 19.72 19.90
CA ASP A 410 9.01 20.81 19.18
C ASP A 410 8.20 20.28 17.99
N ILE A 411 8.73 19.29 17.27
CA ILE A 411 8.01 18.61 16.20
C ILE A 411 6.82 17.83 16.74
N LEU A 412 6.97 17.08 17.83
CA LEU A 412 5.87 16.34 18.45
C LEU A 412 4.78 17.28 18.99
N LYS A 413 5.16 18.43 19.56
CA LYS A 413 4.20 19.48 19.96
C LYS A 413 3.47 20.05 18.75
N TYR A 414 4.19 20.41 17.68
CA TYR A 414 3.60 20.90 16.43
C TYR A 414 2.61 19.90 15.85
N LEU A 415 3.01 18.63 15.70
CA LEU A 415 2.15 17.57 15.19
C LEU A 415 0.94 17.31 16.09
N HIS A 416 1.06 17.52 17.41
CA HIS A 416 -0.06 17.39 18.33
C HIS A 416 -1.14 18.47 18.12
N THR A 417 -0.75 19.67 17.65
CA THR A 417 -1.71 20.77 17.37
C THR A 417 -2.59 20.52 16.14
N ILE A 418 -2.17 19.63 15.25
CA ILE A 418 -2.84 19.35 13.97
C ILE A 418 -3.94 18.31 14.17
N ARG A 419 -5.13 18.56 13.61
CA ARG A 419 -6.31 17.68 13.71
C ARG A 419 -6.87 17.35 12.32
N PRO A 420 -7.27 16.09 12.06
CA PRO A 420 -7.12 14.92 12.93
C PRO A 420 -5.66 14.46 13.03
N GLN A 421 -5.27 13.91 14.18
CA GLN A 421 -3.94 13.31 14.35
C GLN A 421 -3.86 12.01 13.55
N SER A 422 -2.72 11.76 12.90
CA SER A 422 -2.50 10.51 12.17
C SER A 422 -2.32 9.35 13.17
N PRO A 423 -3.07 8.24 13.04
CA PRO A 423 -2.88 7.06 13.88
C PRO A 423 -1.56 6.33 13.58
N HIS A 424 -0.83 6.77 12.56
CA HIS A 424 0.44 6.18 12.12
C HIS A 424 1.66 6.99 12.56
N VAL A 425 1.45 8.09 13.26
CA VAL A 425 2.50 8.90 13.89
C VAL A 425 2.32 8.82 15.40
N ILE A 426 3.41 8.64 16.13
CA ILE A 426 3.35 8.58 17.59
C ILE A 426 2.74 9.88 18.16
N SER A 427 1.76 9.74 19.02
CA SER A 427 1.09 10.88 19.65
C SER A 427 1.81 11.29 20.93
N LEU A 428 2.15 12.56 21.05
CA LEU A 428 2.62 13.14 22.31
C LEU A 428 1.45 13.19 23.31
N ILE A 429 1.62 12.55 24.47
CA ILE A 429 0.64 12.56 25.57
C ILE A 429 0.98 13.70 26.54
N GLU A 430 2.22 13.71 27.02
CA GLU A 430 2.71 14.66 28.02
C GLU A 430 4.22 14.85 27.84
N ALA A 431 4.72 16.04 28.14
CA ALA A 431 6.14 16.35 28.14
C ALA A 431 6.55 16.75 29.56
N ILE A 432 7.39 15.94 30.19
CA ILE A 432 7.87 16.17 31.55
C ILE A 432 9.27 16.78 31.46
N PRO A 433 9.52 17.99 31.99
CA PRO A 433 10.85 18.57 31.99
C PRO A 433 11.77 17.68 32.84
N SER A 434 12.87 17.26 32.25
CA SER A 434 13.85 16.38 32.88
C SER A 434 15.26 16.90 32.65
N ASN A 435 16.08 16.87 33.69
CA ASN A 435 17.46 17.38 33.67
C ASN A 435 18.49 16.34 33.14
N THR A 436 18.10 15.23 32.51
CA THR A 436 19.00 14.08 32.30
C THR A 436 18.86 13.31 30.97
N ASP A 437 19.72 13.59 29.96
CA ASP A 437 19.73 13.10 28.55
C ASP A 437 19.59 11.58 28.22
N GLY A 438 18.68 11.24 27.26
CA GLY A 438 18.70 10.06 26.35
C GLY A 438 17.36 9.56 25.70
N GLY A 439 17.35 9.26 24.39
CA GLY A 439 16.25 8.81 23.46
C GLY A 439 15.53 7.41 23.47
N VAL A 440 14.90 6.94 22.35
CA VAL A 440 13.77 5.92 22.30
C VAL A 440 13.52 5.09 21.04
N ARG A 441 12.69 4.01 21.16
CA ARG A 441 11.99 3.19 20.13
C ARG A 441 10.91 2.17 20.64
N ARG A 442 9.81 1.89 19.88
CA ARG A 442 8.84 0.73 20.00
C ARG A 442 8.13 0.33 18.67
N ARG A 443 7.66 -0.94 18.48
CA ARG A 443 7.10 -1.60 17.24
C ARG A 443 5.55 -1.81 17.14
N VAL A 444 4.97 -1.86 15.92
CA VAL A 444 3.56 -2.11 15.44
C VAL A 444 3.55 -2.01 13.88
N GLU A 445 2.92 -3.01 13.23
CA GLU A 445 2.46 -3.25 11.82
C GLU A 445 2.88 -2.37 10.61
N LEU A 446 3.17 -3.03 9.48
CA LEU A 446 4.54 -3.08 8.95
C LEU A 446 4.79 -2.46 7.55
N GLY A 447 3.86 -1.71 6.95
CA GLY A 447 4.14 -1.07 5.66
C GLY A 447 3.19 0.04 5.25
N TRP A 448 1.89 -0.17 5.39
CA TRP A 448 0.91 0.87 5.04
C TRP A 448 0.90 2.02 6.05
N GLY A 449 1.12 1.70 7.33
CA GLY A 449 1.29 2.69 8.38
C GLY A 449 2.48 3.61 8.11
N LEU A 450 3.61 3.06 7.64
CA LEU A 450 4.79 3.85 7.28
C LEU A 450 4.48 4.88 6.20
N VAL A 451 3.88 4.44 5.10
CA VAL A 451 3.57 5.32 3.96
C VAL A 451 2.59 6.41 4.38
N LYS A 452 1.50 6.05 5.08
CA LYS A 452 0.53 7.03 5.58
C LYS A 452 1.14 8.02 6.57
N GLY A 453 2.03 7.53 7.45
CA GLY A 453 2.75 8.36 8.41
C GLY A 453 3.66 9.37 7.72
N LEU A 454 4.44 8.95 6.72
CA LEU A 454 5.29 9.85 5.94
C LEU A 454 4.51 10.85 5.12
N THR A 455 3.44 10.41 4.44
CA THR A 455 2.58 11.32 3.69
C THR A 455 2.05 12.43 4.59
N TYR A 456 1.57 12.07 5.80
CA TYR A 456 1.14 13.05 6.79
C TYR A 456 2.26 14.02 7.17
N LEU A 457 3.48 13.55 7.47
CA LEU A 457 4.60 14.43 7.78
C LEU A 457 4.94 15.38 6.62
N HIS A 458 5.00 14.86 5.40
CA HIS A 458 5.36 15.62 4.21
C HIS A 458 4.32 16.68 3.85
N GLU A 459 3.04 16.41 4.07
CA GLU A 459 1.95 17.41 3.95
C GLU A 459 2.11 18.56 4.94
N GLN A 460 2.64 18.26 6.14
CA GLN A 460 2.97 19.27 7.16
C GLN A 460 4.36 19.86 7.00
N LYS A 461 5.03 19.58 5.87
CA LYS A 461 6.36 20.05 5.53
C LYS A 461 7.43 19.65 6.55
N VAL A 462 7.27 18.48 7.16
CA VAL A 462 8.26 17.89 8.07
C VAL A 462 8.97 16.74 7.36
N ALA A 463 10.30 16.76 7.35
CA ALA A 463 11.12 15.64 6.89
C ALA A 463 11.68 14.87 8.10
N HIS A 464 11.53 13.55 8.09
CA HIS A 464 11.93 12.65 9.18
C HIS A 464 13.43 12.41 9.24
N ARG A 465 14.09 12.27 8.08
CA ARG A 465 15.54 12.10 7.87
C ARG A 465 16.19 10.82 8.41
N ASP A 466 15.50 10.03 9.26
CA ASP A 466 15.97 8.70 9.68
C ASP A 466 14.94 7.57 9.54
N VAL A 467 14.34 7.44 8.35
CA VAL A 467 13.39 6.35 8.06
C VAL A 467 14.14 5.03 7.86
N ASN A 468 14.27 4.23 8.91
CA ASN A 468 14.98 2.94 8.88
C ASN A 468 14.14 1.74 9.38
N THR A 469 12.89 1.99 9.75
CA THR A 469 11.93 0.96 10.19
C THR A 469 10.56 1.19 9.60
N ASP A 470 9.68 0.24 9.85
CA ASP A 470 8.25 0.20 9.55
C ASP A 470 7.39 1.26 10.26
N LYS A 471 8.00 2.04 11.16
CA LYS A 471 7.32 3.07 11.92
C LYS A 471 7.96 4.43 11.80
N ILE A 472 7.08 5.44 11.89
CA ILE A 472 7.43 6.85 12.03
C ILE A 472 7.54 7.18 13.52
N ILE A 473 8.75 7.04 14.01
CA ILE A 473 9.18 7.27 15.38
C ILE A 473 10.58 7.83 15.33
N ASP A 474 10.99 8.47 16.42
CA ASP A 474 12.32 9.06 16.58
C ASP A 474 12.51 10.30 15.69
N PHE A 475 12.07 11.45 16.20
CA PHE A 475 12.13 12.72 15.47
C PHE A 475 13.39 13.53 15.82
N ASP A 476 14.40 12.90 16.42
CA ASP A 476 15.61 13.58 16.91
C ASP A 476 16.37 14.34 15.81
N VAL A 477 16.28 13.85 14.56
CA VAL A 477 16.94 14.47 13.39
C VAL A 477 15.95 15.09 12.40
N ALA A 478 14.65 15.09 12.74
CA ALA A 478 13.63 15.63 11.86
C ALA A 478 13.71 17.16 11.80
N ILE A 479 13.26 17.73 10.67
CA ILE A 479 13.28 19.18 10.43
C ILE A 479 12.00 19.62 9.73
N GLU A 480 11.59 20.86 9.98
CA GLU A 480 10.61 21.56 9.16
C GLU A 480 11.29 22.15 7.91
N VAL A 481 10.64 22.06 6.77
CA VAL A 481 11.09 22.61 5.49
C VAL A 481 10.05 23.55 4.91
N GLN A 482 10.43 24.43 3.97
CA GLN A 482 9.47 25.34 3.35
C GLN A 482 8.54 24.63 2.37
N ASP A 483 9.09 23.64 1.65
CA ASP A 483 8.39 22.81 0.66
C ASP A 483 9.20 21.55 0.30
N GLU A 484 8.64 20.69 -0.55
CA GLU A 484 9.26 19.44 -1.02
C GLU A 484 10.61 19.65 -1.73
N ASN A 485 10.88 20.82 -2.31
CA ASN A 485 12.11 21.11 -3.05
C ASN A 485 13.14 21.87 -2.21
N THR A 486 12.85 22.21 -0.96
CA THR A 486 13.82 22.75 -0.01
C THR A 486 15.03 21.83 0.05
N LYS A 487 16.22 22.39 -0.16
CA LYS A 487 17.47 21.63 -0.13
C LYS A 487 18.28 21.92 1.11
N ILE A 488 18.93 20.91 1.65
CA ILE A 488 19.88 21.00 2.76
C ILE A 488 21.18 20.28 2.39
N ASP A 489 22.28 20.63 3.06
CA ASP A 489 23.63 20.12 2.83
C ASP A 489 24.18 19.36 4.04
N GLU A 490 23.32 18.87 4.92
CA GLU A 490 23.72 18.17 6.15
C GLU A 490 23.44 16.66 6.05
N TYR A 491 24.47 15.83 6.19
CA TYR A 491 24.30 14.38 6.23
C TYR A 491 23.64 13.93 7.53
N ARG A 492 22.45 13.31 7.43
CA ARG A 492 21.74 12.67 8.55
C ARG A 492 21.09 11.37 8.09
N GLY A 493 20.91 10.43 9.01
CA GLY A 493 20.21 9.17 8.76
C GLY A 493 21.11 7.94 8.87
N THR A 494 20.48 6.77 8.98
CA THR A 494 21.16 5.51 9.19
C THR A 494 21.78 4.97 7.91
N LYS A 495 23.07 4.61 7.96
CA LYS A 495 23.79 3.96 6.86
C LYS A 495 22.98 2.80 6.25
N ASN A 496 22.93 2.73 4.91
CA ASN A 496 22.11 1.84 4.08
C ASN A 496 20.63 2.22 3.91
N TRP A 497 20.13 3.19 4.68
CA TRP A 497 18.77 3.74 4.52
C TRP A 497 18.80 5.09 3.81
N THR A 498 19.95 5.76 3.85
CA THR A 498 20.21 7.05 3.22
C THR A 498 20.04 7.01 1.70
N ALA A 499 19.48 8.08 1.15
CA ALA A 499 19.32 8.26 -0.28
C ALA A 499 20.67 8.57 -0.95
N PRO A 500 20.92 8.09 -2.19
CA PRO A 500 22.22 8.25 -2.85
C PRO A 500 22.61 9.72 -3.05
N GLU A 501 21.63 10.61 -3.24
CA GLU A 501 21.86 12.05 -3.37
C GLU A 501 22.39 12.72 -2.10
N MET A 502 22.31 12.05 -0.94
CA MET A 502 22.88 12.56 0.31
C MET A 502 24.39 12.34 0.40
N GLY A 503 24.96 11.51 -0.47
CA GLY A 503 26.37 11.14 -0.44
C GLY A 503 26.71 10.14 0.66
N GLU A 504 27.99 10.14 1.07
CA GLU A 504 28.51 9.32 2.16
C GLU A 504 28.76 10.17 3.40
N GLU A 505 28.80 9.55 4.58
CA GLU A 505 29.01 10.22 5.87
C GLU A 505 30.33 11.01 5.93
N GLU A 506 31.38 10.49 5.31
CA GLU A 506 32.70 11.15 5.18
C GLU A 506 32.88 11.85 3.82
N GLY A 507 31.85 11.81 2.96
CA GLY A 507 31.89 12.34 1.61
C GLY A 507 31.54 13.83 1.53
N PRO A 508 31.82 14.48 0.38
CA PRO A 508 31.34 15.83 0.14
C PRO A 508 29.81 15.86 0.18
N THR A 509 29.27 16.77 0.98
CA THR A 509 27.82 16.84 1.19
C THR A 509 27.17 17.53 0.00
N ALA A 510 26.30 16.79 -0.69
CA ALA A 510 25.52 17.32 -1.80
C ALA A 510 24.22 17.92 -1.27
N MET A 511 23.77 19.01 -1.88
CA MET A 511 22.46 19.59 -1.55
C MET A 511 21.33 18.65 -2.00
N TYR A 512 20.49 18.22 -1.07
CA TYR A 512 19.42 17.25 -1.33
C TYR A 512 18.09 17.69 -0.71
N SER A 513 16.98 17.17 -1.23
CA SER A 513 15.65 17.37 -0.63
C SER A 513 15.41 16.31 0.45
N PRO A 514 15.20 16.71 1.72
CA PRO A 514 15.04 15.76 2.81
C PRO A 514 13.71 14.99 2.72
N ILE A 515 12.64 15.60 2.18
CA ILE A 515 11.37 14.92 1.89
C ILE A 515 11.56 13.82 0.83
N LYS A 516 12.34 14.07 -0.22
CA LYS A 516 12.61 13.05 -1.25
C LYS A 516 13.51 11.93 -0.71
N ALA A 517 14.47 12.28 0.15
CA ALA A 517 15.30 11.29 0.83
C ALA A 517 14.45 10.35 1.72
N ASP A 518 13.48 10.87 2.48
CA ASP A 518 12.56 10.04 3.25
C ASP A 518 11.79 9.03 2.37
N ARG A 519 11.36 9.45 1.17
CA ARG A 519 10.64 8.57 0.23
C ARG A 519 11.54 7.44 -0.26
N TRP A 520 12.82 7.72 -0.52
CA TRP A 520 13.81 6.68 -0.85
C TRP A 520 13.98 5.69 0.31
N SER A 521 14.21 6.21 1.51
CA SER A 521 14.37 5.40 2.72
C SER A 521 13.13 4.55 3.02
N CYS A 522 11.93 5.08 2.80
CA CYS A 522 10.68 4.34 2.86
C CYS A 522 10.65 3.18 1.84
N GLY A 523 11.07 3.42 0.60
CA GLY A 523 11.19 2.38 -0.42
C GLY A 523 12.14 1.25 0.01
N ARG A 524 13.27 1.59 0.65
CA ARG A 524 14.18 0.59 1.24
C ARG A 524 13.52 -0.25 2.33
N VAL A 525 12.70 0.36 3.20
CA VAL A 525 11.99 -0.36 4.27
C VAL A 525 11.01 -1.36 3.68
N LEU A 526 10.22 -0.92 2.70
CA LEU A 526 9.25 -1.77 2.01
C LEU A 526 9.94 -2.94 1.28
N LEU A 527 11.08 -2.70 0.61
CA LEU A 527 11.87 -3.75 -0.06
C LEU A 527 12.41 -4.79 0.92
N ARG A 528 12.89 -4.36 2.10
CA ARG A 528 13.39 -5.26 3.14
C ARG A 528 12.28 -6.19 3.64
N HIS A 529 11.08 -5.66 3.87
CA HIS A 529 9.92 -6.45 4.30
C HIS A 529 9.33 -7.31 3.17
N GLY A 530 9.50 -6.92 1.90
CA GLY A 530 9.12 -7.70 0.72
C GLY A 530 9.97 -8.96 0.47
N GLY A 531 10.94 -9.29 1.33
CA GLY A 531 11.58 -10.61 1.38
C GLY A 531 12.76 -10.83 0.42
N ARG A 532 13.39 -9.78 -0.11
CA ARG A 532 14.55 -9.94 -1.00
C ARG A 532 15.62 -8.85 -0.83
N GLU A 533 16.36 -8.87 0.26
CA GLU A 533 17.66 -8.18 0.29
C GLU A 533 18.79 -9.20 -0.02
N ARG A 534 19.16 -9.31 -1.31
CA ARG A 534 20.47 -9.85 -1.69
C ARG A 534 21.41 -8.64 -1.81
N ARG A 535 22.53 -8.66 -1.07
CA ARG A 535 23.54 -7.58 -1.10
C ARG A 535 24.00 -7.32 -2.54
N PRO A 536 24.05 -6.06 -3.02
CA PRO A 536 24.74 -5.74 -4.27
C PRO A 536 26.25 -5.87 -4.05
N ALA A 537 26.94 -6.59 -4.92
CA ALA A 537 28.39 -6.50 -5.05
C ALA A 537 28.76 -5.14 -5.69
N ALA A 538 29.95 -4.64 -5.34
CA ALA A 538 30.48 -3.30 -5.61
C ALA A 538 30.10 -2.67 -6.96
N LEU A 539 29.57 -1.44 -6.89
CA LEU A 539 29.30 -0.55 -8.00
C LEU A 539 30.42 0.50 -8.05
N GLU A 540 31.57 0.15 -8.63
CA GLU A 540 32.56 1.14 -9.03
C GLU A 540 32.37 1.48 -10.51
N GLN A 541 32.20 2.78 -10.77
CA GLN A 541 32.14 3.47 -12.07
C GLN A 541 30.81 3.40 -12.83
N ARG A 542 29.95 4.39 -12.54
CA ARG A 542 28.94 4.91 -13.48
C ARG A 542 29.37 6.30 -13.97
N PRO A 543 29.20 6.64 -15.26
CA PRO A 543 29.40 8.01 -15.72
C PRO A 543 28.33 8.94 -15.15
N SER A 544 28.65 10.23 -15.11
CA SER A 544 27.76 11.25 -14.57
C SER A 544 26.49 11.40 -15.42
N LEU A 545 25.39 11.86 -14.81
CA LEU A 545 24.08 12.03 -15.49
C LEU A 545 24.15 12.93 -16.74
N LEU A 546 25.14 13.83 -16.78
CA LEU A 546 25.40 14.76 -17.89
C LEU A 546 26.01 14.07 -19.11
N GLU A 547 26.67 12.93 -18.95
CA GLU A 547 27.41 12.24 -20.02
C GLU A 547 26.60 11.12 -20.67
N TRP A 548 25.40 10.85 -20.14
CA TRP A 548 24.61 9.68 -20.51
C TRP A 548 24.16 9.70 -21.98
N HIS A 549 23.88 10.88 -22.52
CA HIS A 549 23.46 11.08 -23.92
C HIS A 549 24.60 10.89 -24.94
N LYS A 550 25.86 10.87 -24.48
CA LYS A 550 27.04 10.69 -25.35
C LYS A 550 27.48 9.22 -25.42
N TRP A 551 26.83 8.35 -24.65
CA TRP A 551 27.20 6.96 -24.55
C TRP A 551 26.53 6.15 -25.68
N PHE A 552 27.25 5.98 -26.78
CA PHE A 552 26.86 5.08 -27.86
C PHE A 552 27.43 3.68 -27.62
N VAL A 553 26.56 2.68 -27.60
CA VAL A 553 26.96 1.27 -27.67
C VAL A 553 27.20 0.95 -29.15
N PRO A 554 28.40 0.49 -29.56
CA PRO A 554 28.65 0.11 -30.95
C PRO A 554 27.68 -0.99 -31.37
N SER A 555 27.21 -0.96 -32.62
CA SER A 555 26.35 -2.02 -33.13
C SER A 555 27.14 -3.34 -33.18
N SER A 556 26.43 -4.48 -33.13
CA SER A 556 27.06 -5.81 -33.23
C SER A 556 27.91 -5.99 -34.49
N ASN A 557 27.67 -5.19 -35.53
CA ASN A 557 28.44 -5.21 -36.78
C ASN A 557 29.76 -4.43 -36.69
N ASP A 558 29.82 -3.38 -35.88
CA ASP A 558 31.03 -2.57 -35.65
C ASP A 558 32.07 -3.36 -34.84
N ILE A 559 31.60 -4.22 -33.94
CA ILE A 559 32.44 -5.13 -33.14
C ILE A 559 33.09 -6.21 -34.02
N LYS A 560 32.37 -6.70 -35.05
CA LYS A 560 32.91 -7.72 -35.97
C LYS A 560 33.90 -7.16 -37.00
N MET A 561 33.83 -5.87 -37.31
CA MET A 561 34.78 -5.21 -38.21
C MET A 561 36.07 -4.79 -37.48
N ALA A 562 36.00 -4.48 -36.18
CA ALA A 562 37.18 -4.14 -35.37
C ALA A 562 38.05 -5.35 -34.99
N GLU A 563 37.51 -6.58 -35.02
CA GLU A 563 38.25 -7.81 -34.68
C GLU A 563 39.03 -8.43 -35.85
N LYS A 564 38.88 -7.93 -37.08
CA LYS A 564 39.75 -8.29 -38.20
C LYS A 564 40.78 -7.18 -38.45
N GLY A 565 41.79 -7.15 -37.58
CA GLY A 565 43.03 -6.43 -37.87
C GLY A 565 43.71 -6.96 -39.16
N PRO A 566 44.48 -6.13 -39.88
CA PRO A 566 45.05 -6.49 -41.17
C PRO A 566 46.10 -7.60 -41.03
N ASP A 567 45.95 -8.62 -41.87
CA ASP A 567 46.90 -9.72 -42.09
C ASP A 567 48.19 -9.15 -42.69
N LEU A 568 49.17 -8.84 -41.83
CA LEU A 568 50.53 -8.54 -42.25
C LEU A 568 51.20 -9.85 -42.66
N GLY A 569 51.02 -10.16 -43.94
CA GLY A 569 51.69 -11.24 -44.64
C GLY A 569 53.21 -11.16 -44.50
N LYS A 570 53.80 -12.36 -44.44
CA LYS A 570 55.24 -12.63 -44.54
C LYS A 570 55.78 -12.15 -45.88
N THR A 571 56.83 -11.31 -45.81
CA THR A 571 58.04 -11.37 -46.67
C THR A 571 59.20 -10.90 -45.83
#